data_AF-A0A6M4BIW9-F1
#
_entry.id   AF-A0A6M4BIW9-F1
#
_cell.length_a   1.000
_cell.length_b   1.000
_cell.length_c   1.000
_cell.angle_alpha   90.00
_cell.angle_beta   90.00
_cell.angle_gamma   90.00
#
_symmetry.space_group_name_H-M   'P 1'
#
loop_
_entity.id
_entity.type
_entity.pdbx_description
1 polymer ?
#
loop_
_entity_poly.entity_id
_entity_poly.type
_entity_poly.pdbx_seq_one_letter_code
_entity_poly.pdbx_strand_id
1 'polypeptide(L)'
;EYVKASFNGDSNITVNVIDKDDVIEREYPLLAAVARASMHVDRHKPRVVELEYKPSDLARVTETLVLIGKGVTYDTGGADIKISGKMAGMARDKCGAAAVAGFLKACSMLKPSHLKVIGVMCLCRNSVGSNAYVSDELLLSRSGKTVRVTNTDAEGRLATADALFKASEAALKELNPHIYTIATLTGHARACYGNYTA
;
A
#
# COMPACT_ATOMS: atom_id res chain seq x y z
N GLU A 1 1.06 12.78 7.09
CA GLU A 1 1.42 13.54 8.30
C GLU A 1 1.63 12.66 9.51
N TYR A 2 0.59 11.94 9.98
CA TYR A 2 0.69 11.01 11.12
C TYR A 2 1.94 10.12 11.08
N VAL A 3 2.20 9.43 9.95
CA VAL A 3 3.39 8.59 9.76
C VAL A 3 4.69 9.37 10.00
N LYS A 4 4.86 10.56 9.41
CA LYS A 4 6.04 11.40 9.62
C LYS A 4 6.22 11.75 11.10
N ALA A 5 5.13 12.10 11.79
CA ALA A 5 5.17 12.42 13.21
C ALA A 5 5.52 11.20 14.08
N SER A 6 4.97 10.02 13.77
CA SER A 6 5.22 8.77 14.53
C SER A 6 6.67 8.29 14.46
N PHE A 7 7.37 8.61 13.38
CA PHE A 7 8.79 8.27 13.16
C PHE A 7 9.74 9.46 13.39
N ASN A 8 9.22 10.60 13.86
CA ASN A 8 10.06 11.75 14.17
C ASN A 8 11.04 11.39 15.30
N GLY A 9 12.34 11.57 15.04
CA GLY A 9 13.40 11.21 15.99
C GLY A 9 13.90 9.77 15.92
N ASP A 10 13.27 8.89 15.14
CA ASP A 10 13.77 7.54 14.90
C ASP A 10 14.91 7.58 13.87
N SER A 11 16.15 7.78 14.32
CA SER A 11 17.33 7.95 13.44
C SER A 11 17.68 6.73 12.58
N ASN A 12 17.10 5.57 12.89
CA ASN A 12 17.24 4.32 12.16
C ASN A 12 16.10 4.08 11.16
N ILE A 13 15.16 5.01 11.03
CA ILE A 13 14.06 4.98 10.07
C ILE A 13 14.19 6.16 9.10
N THR A 14 14.20 5.86 7.80
CA THR A 14 14.00 6.88 6.76
C THR A 14 12.56 6.88 6.31
N VAL A 15 11.96 8.06 6.15
CA VAL A 15 10.59 8.25 5.65
C VAL A 15 10.63 9.04 4.35
N ASN A 16 10.31 8.38 3.24
CA ASN A 16 10.14 9.02 1.94
C ASN A 16 8.65 9.05 1.58
N VAL A 17 8.15 10.20 1.11
CA VAL A 17 6.75 10.38 0.73
C VAL A 17 6.69 10.84 -0.71
N ILE A 18 6.03 10.03 -1.54
CA ILE A 18 5.74 10.32 -2.94
C ILE A 18 4.32 10.90 -2.97
N ASP A 19 4.23 12.20 -3.27
CA ASP A 19 3.00 12.98 -3.18
C ASP A 19 2.64 13.81 -4.41
N LYS A 20 3.56 13.88 -5.39
CA LYS A 20 3.31 14.55 -6.65
C LYS A 20 2.46 13.68 -7.58
N ASP A 21 1.37 14.25 -8.07
CA ASP A 21 0.36 13.53 -8.85
C ASP A 21 0.97 12.93 -10.14
N ASP A 22 1.84 13.67 -10.84
CA ASP A 22 2.54 13.22 -12.06
C ASP A 22 3.48 12.03 -11.80
N VAL A 23 4.11 12.00 -10.62
CA VAL A 23 4.97 10.87 -10.22
C VAL A 23 4.11 9.66 -9.87
N ILE A 24 2.97 9.84 -9.20
CA ILE A 24 2.05 8.74 -8.89
C ILE A 24 1.46 8.16 -10.18
N GLU A 25 1.01 8.98 -11.12
CA GLU A 25 0.45 8.53 -12.40
C GLU A 25 1.48 7.76 -13.24
N ARG A 26 2.74 8.21 -13.26
CA ARG A 26 3.80 7.54 -14.02
C ARG A 26 4.30 6.27 -13.35
N GLU A 27 4.58 6.31 -12.04
CA GLU A 27 5.26 5.23 -11.34
C GLU A 27 4.29 4.18 -10.76
N TYR A 28 3.04 4.59 -10.47
CA TYR A 28 1.97 3.77 -9.86
C TYR A 28 0.61 3.99 -10.55
N PRO A 29 0.51 3.78 -11.88
CA PRO A 29 -0.68 4.10 -12.67
C PRO A 29 -1.96 3.40 -12.18
N LEU A 30 -1.88 2.18 -11.65
CA LEU A 30 -3.04 1.47 -11.09
C LEU A 30 -3.52 2.09 -9.77
N LEU A 31 -2.60 2.55 -8.91
CA LEU A 31 -2.95 3.31 -7.71
C LEU A 31 -3.60 4.65 -8.08
N ALA A 32 -3.07 5.32 -9.11
CA ALA A 32 -3.65 6.56 -9.63
C ALA A 32 -5.08 6.32 -10.14
N ALA A 33 -5.31 5.24 -10.89
CA ALA A 33 -6.64 4.86 -11.37
C ALA A 33 -7.64 4.62 -10.22
N VAL A 34 -7.23 3.90 -9.17
CA VAL A 34 -8.08 3.68 -7.97
C VAL A 34 -8.44 5.00 -7.29
N ALA A 35 -7.50 5.94 -7.21
CA ALA A 35 -7.72 7.22 -6.56
C ALA A 35 -8.41 8.27 -7.45
N ARG A 36 -8.59 8.00 -8.75
CA ARG A 36 -8.89 8.99 -9.79
C ARG A 36 -10.11 9.85 -9.50
N ALA A 37 -11.17 9.27 -8.97
CA ALA A 37 -12.38 10.00 -8.57
C ALA A 37 -12.13 11.02 -7.44
N SER A 38 -11.14 10.77 -6.57
CA SER A 38 -10.85 11.57 -5.38
C SER A 38 -9.69 12.55 -5.55
N MET A 39 -8.96 12.51 -6.68
CA MET A 39 -7.75 13.32 -6.88
C MET A 39 -7.99 14.84 -6.82
N HIS A 40 -9.21 15.30 -7.09
CA HIS A 40 -9.59 16.71 -6.99
C HIS A 40 -9.75 17.21 -5.53
N VAL A 41 -9.79 16.30 -4.55
CA VAL A 41 -9.86 16.63 -3.13
C VAL A 41 -8.47 16.47 -2.52
N ASP A 42 -7.79 17.58 -2.20
CA ASP A 42 -6.39 17.58 -1.76
C ASP A 42 -6.08 16.59 -0.63
N ARG A 43 -6.96 16.50 0.37
CA ARG A 43 -6.81 15.59 1.52
C ARG A 43 -7.05 14.10 1.18
N HIS A 44 -7.53 13.77 -0.02
CA HIS A 44 -7.75 12.40 -0.50
C HIS A 44 -6.76 11.98 -1.58
N LYS A 45 -5.88 12.89 -2.02
CA LYS A 45 -4.88 12.57 -3.04
C LYS A 45 -4.05 11.34 -2.62
N PRO A 46 -3.75 10.44 -3.57
CA PRO A 46 -3.00 9.24 -3.28
C PRO A 46 -1.57 9.58 -2.86
N ARG A 47 -0.98 8.74 -2.01
CA ARG A 47 0.39 8.86 -1.53
C ARG A 47 1.02 7.47 -1.49
N VAL A 48 2.27 7.37 -1.91
CA VAL A 48 3.09 6.21 -1.57
C VAL A 48 4.09 6.64 -0.50
N VAL A 49 4.07 5.96 0.64
CA VAL A 49 5.02 6.20 1.73
C VAL A 49 5.97 5.03 1.81
N GLU A 50 7.25 5.30 1.62
CA GLU A 50 8.33 4.33 1.73
C GLU A 50 9.04 4.57 3.07
N LEU A 51 9.08 3.53 3.90
CA LEU A 51 9.78 3.48 5.17
C LEU A 51 10.97 2.53 5.03
N GLU A 52 12.12 2.91 5.55
CA GLU A 52 13.30 2.02 5.55
C GLU A 52 13.90 1.98 6.96
N TYR A 53 13.95 0.79 7.55
CA TYR A 53 14.73 0.50 8.74
C TYR A 53 16.11 -0.05 8.37
N LYS A 54 17.15 0.57 8.92
CA LYS A 54 18.53 0.10 8.87
C LYS A 54 19.10 -0.05 10.27
N PRO A 55 19.72 -1.19 10.61
CA PRO A 55 20.46 -1.31 11.85
C PRO A 55 21.70 -0.41 11.81
N SER A 56 22.27 -0.11 12.97
CA SER A 56 23.47 0.74 13.07
C SER A 56 24.72 0.13 12.43
N ASP A 57 24.75 -1.21 12.33
CA ASP A 57 25.82 -1.97 11.72
C ASP A 57 25.25 -2.84 10.59
N LEU A 58 25.44 -2.39 9.34
CA LEU A 58 24.92 -3.07 8.15
C LEU A 58 25.63 -4.40 7.88
N ALA A 59 26.83 -4.63 8.42
CA ALA A 59 27.55 -5.89 8.22
C ALA A 59 26.90 -7.07 8.96
N ARG A 60 26.00 -6.79 9.92
CA ARG A 60 25.26 -7.81 10.67
C ARG A 60 23.96 -8.23 10.00
N VAL A 61 23.51 -7.52 8.95
CA VAL A 61 22.29 -7.85 8.23
C VAL A 61 22.48 -9.19 7.53
N THR A 62 21.52 -10.11 7.73
CA THR A 62 21.50 -11.41 7.06
C THR A 62 20.34 -11.54 6.07
N GLU A 63 19.31 -10.70 6.21
CA GLU A 63 18.12 -10.72 5.35
C GLU A 63 17.45 -9.35 5.27
N THR A 64 16.67 -9.18 4.20
CA THR A 64 15.89 -7.96 3.96
C THR A 64 14.42 -8.29 3.80
N LEU A 65 13.57 -7.70 4.64
CA LEU A 65 12.12 -7.83 4.52
C LEU A 65 11.57 -6.66 3.71
N VAL A 66 10.77 -6.95 2.69
CA VAL A 66 10.08 -5.95 1.86
C VAL A 66 8.58 -6.12 2.03
N LEU A 67 7.93 -5.15 2.66
CA LEU A 67 6.54 -5.22 3.08
C LEU A 67 5.69 -4.23 2.31
N ILE A 68 4.69 -4.70 1.56
CA ILE A 68 3.77 -3.85 0.79
C ILE A 68 2.41 -3.87 1.48
N GLY A 69 1.96 -2.72 1.96
CA GLY A 69 0.71 -2.58 2.70
C GLY A 69 -0.39 -1.90 1.88
N LYS A 70 -1.55 -2.56 1.78
CA LYS A 70 -2.79 -1.94 1.26
C LYS A 70 -3.21 -0.80 2.18
N GLY A 71 -3.27 0.41 1.64
CA GLY A 71 -3.56 1.65 2.37
C GLY A 71 -4.83 2.36 1.90
N VAL A 72 -5.87 1.63 1.49
CA VAL A 72 -7.14 2.23 1.07
C VAL A 72 -7.82 2.85 2.30
N THR A 73 -7.73 4.17 2.41
CA THR A 73 -8.10 4.91 3.63
C THR A 73 -9.59 4.88 3.91
N TYR A 74 -10.38 4.77 2.84
CA TYR A 74 -11.79 4.44 2.86
C TYR A 74 -12.18 3.85 1.52
N ASP A 75 -12.95 2.76 1.54
CA ASP A 75 -13.38 2.04 0.36
C ASP A 75 -14.89 2.13 0.18
N THR A 76 -15.31 2.87 -0.86
CA THR A 76 -16.72 2.94 -1.27
C THR A 76 -17.10 1.84 -2.25
N GLY A 77 -16.12 1.16 -2.84
CA GLY A 77 -16.24 0.27 -3.99
C GLY A 77 -16.11 0.92 -5.36
N GLY A 78 -16.02 2.26 -5.44
CA GLY A 78 -15.89 2.96 -6.71
C GLY A 78 -17.20 2.93 -7.52
N ALA A 79 -17.12 2.69 -8.83
CA ALA A 79 -18.30 2.56 -9.68
C ALA A 79 -19.15 1.33 -9.31
N ASP A 80 -18.51 0.23 -8.92
CA ASP A 80 -19.10 -0.97 -8.31
C ASP A 80 -19.40 -0.73 -6.82
N ILE A 81 -20.25 0.25 -6.54
CA ILE A 81 -20.48 0.77 -5.20
C ILE A 81 -20.95 -0.31 -4.21
N LYS A 82 -20.37 -0.30 -3.00
CA LYS A 82 -20.83 -1.16 -1.90
C LYS A 82 -22.24 -0.77 -1.49
N ILE A 83 -23.16 -1.71 -1.62
CA ILE A 83 -24.57 -1.57 -1.20
C ILE A 83 -24.85 -2.30 0.12
N SER A 84 -26.10 -2.25 0.58
CA SER A 84 -26.61 -3.04 1.71
C SER A 84 -25.83 -2.84 3.03
N GLY A 85 -25.36 -1.61 3.27
CA GLY A 85 -24.63 -1.24 4.49
C GLY A 85 -23.21 -1.80 4.61
N LYS A 86 -22.68 -2.45 3.56
CA LYS A 86 -21.33 -3.07 3.58
C LYS A 86 -20.18 -2.07 3.59
N MET A 87 -20.46 -0.79 3.32
CA MET A 87 -19.49 0.29 3.39
C MET A 87 -19.10 0.64 4.85
N ALA A 88 -19.98 0.39 5.82
CA ALA A 88 -19.69 0.68 7.22
C ALA A 88 -18.47 -0.13 7.70
N GLY A 89 -17.47 0.55 8.25
CA GLY A 89 -16.23 -0.06 8.72
C GLY A 89 -15.11 -0.18 7.67
N MET A 90 -15.32 0.27 6.43
CA MET A 90 -14.29 0.32 5.38
C MET A 90 -13.18 1.35 5.63
N ALA A 91 -13.30 2.18 6.68
CA ALA A 91 -12.15 2.91 7.21
C ALA A 91 -11.02 1.97 7.67
N ARG A 92 -11.29 0.68 7.92
CA ARG A 92 -10.27 -0.34 8.26
C ARG A 92 -9.50 -0.85 7.05
N ASP A 93 -9.86 -0.44 5.84
CA ASP A 93 -9.28 -1.01 4.63
C ASP A 93 -7.83 -0.56 4.34
N LYS A 94 -7.29 0.27 5.24
CA LYS A 94 -5.89 0.68 5.35
C LYS A 94 -5.06 -0.14 6.35
N CYS A 95 -5.66 -1.13 7.01
CA CYS A 95 -4.98 -1.87 8.09
C CYS A 95 -3.73 -2.61 7.60
N GLY A 96 -3.65 -2.99 6.32
CA GLY A 96 -2.43 -3.54 5.74
C GLY A 96 -1.25 -2.56 5.82
N ALA A 97 -1.45 -1.32 5.37
CA ALA A 97 -0.47 -0.24 5.50
C ALA A 97 -0.20 0.13 6.96
N ALA A 98 -1.22 0.11 7.83
CA ALA A 98 -1.03 0.36 9.26
C ALA A 98 -0.17 -0.73 9.93
N ALA A 99 -0.34 -2.00 9.55
CA ALA A 99 0.49 -3.11 10.04
C ALA A 99 1.95 -2.96 9.59
N VAL A 100 2.20 -2.55 8.34
CA VAL A 100 3.56 -2.22 7.86
C VAL A 100 4.18 -1.11 8.71
N ALA A 101 3.48 0.01 8.92
CA ALA A 101 3.99 1.07 9.77
C ALA A 101 4.24 0.61 11.21
N GLY A 102 3.33 -0.18 11.80
CA GLY A 102 3.50 -0.74 13.14
C GLY A 102 4.72 -1.65 13.26
N PHE A 103 4.97 -2.49 12.25
CA PHE A 103 6.14 -3.37 12.21
C PHE A 103 7.44 -2.56 12.16
N LEU A 104 7.52 -1.54 11.29
CA LEU A 104 8.69 -0.66 11.23
C LEU A 104 8.91 0.12 12.54
N LYS A 105 7.84 0.50 13.24
CA LYS A 105 7.95 1.12 14.57
C LYS A 105 8.50 0.15 15.60
N ALA A 106 8.08 -1.12 15.56
CA ALA A 106 8.68 -2.15 16.42
C ALA A 106 10.16 -2.34 16.11
N CYS A 107 10.56 -2.36 14.83
CA CYS A 107 11.97 -2.41 14.43
C CYS A 107 12.76 -1.19 14.93
N SER A 108 12.20 0.03 14.86
CA SER A 108 12.89 1.23 15.33
C SER A 108 13.19 1.19 16.83
N MET A 109 12.27 0.62 17.61
CA MET A 109 12.39 0.46 19.07
C MET A 109 13.32 -0.71 19.46
N LEU A 110 13.15 -1.88 18.85
CA LEU A 110 13.85 -3.12 19.23
C LEU A 110 15.23 -3.25 18.58
N LYS A 111 15.47 -2.53 17.47
CA LYS A 111 16.75 -2.45 16.76
C LYS A 111 17.35 -3.83 16.42
N PRO A 112 16.61 -4.75 15.77
CA PRO A 112 17.16 -6.04 15.37
C PRO A 112 18.35 -5.83 14.41
N SER A 113 19.52 -6.35 14.78
CA SER A 113 20.77 -6.12 14.01
C SER A 113 20.87 -6.95 12.73
N HIS A 114 20.09 -8.03 12.63
CA HIS A 114 20.14 -8.98 11.52
C HIS A 114 19.17 -8.63 10.38
N LEU A 115 18.28 -7.66 10.58
CA LEU A 115 17.24 -7.29 9.63
C LEU A 115 17.49 -5.91 9.02
N LYS A 116 17.31 -5.81 7.71
CA LYS A 116 16.91 -4.57 7.04
C LYS A 116 15.44 -4.69 6.66
N VAL A 117 14.66 -3.61 6.79
CA VAL A 117 13.22 -3.66 6.45
C VAL A 117 12.83 -2.48 5.59
N ILE A 118 12.18 -2.74 4.45
CA ILE A 118 11.60 -1.76 3.56
C ILE A 118 10.09 -1.91 3.61
N GLY A 119 9.38 -0.89 4.08
CA GLY A 119 7.91 -0.85 4.12
C GLY A 119 7.35 0.12 3.09
N VAL A 120 6.40 -0.31 2.27
CA VAL A 120 5.74 0.51 1.25
C VAL A 120 4.24 0.57 1.55
N MET A 121 3.74 1.74 1.87
CA MET A 121 2.32 1.99 2.14
C MET A 121 1.67 2.64 0.92
N CYS A 122 0.70 1.96 0.30
CA CYS A 122 -0.02 2.46 -0.88
C CYS A 122 -1.32 3.12 -0.44
N LEU A 123 -1.29 4.44 -0.20
CA LEU A 123 -2.39 5.18 0.39
C LEU A 123 -3.26 5.84 -0.69
N CYS A 124 -4.55 5.57 -0.67
CA CYS A 124 -5.53 6.21 -1.55
C CYS A 124 -6.93 6.18 -0.94
N ARG A 125 -7.91 6.70 -1.66
CA ARG A 125 -9.33 6.53 -1.34
C ARG A 125 -10.06 6.02 -2.58
N ASN A 126 -10.69 4.86 -2.48
CA ASN A 126 -11.53 4.35 -3.56
C ASN A 126 -12.90 5.02 -3.48
N SER A 127 -13.10 6.03 -4.32
CA SER A 127 -14.28 6.89 -4.32
C SER A 127 -15.09 6.73 -5.59
N VAL A 128 -16.38 7.02 -5.52
CA VAL A 128 -17.26 7.15 -6.69
C VAL A 128 -17.34 8.62 -7.11
N GLY A 129 -17.37 8.88 -8.42
CA GLY A 129 -17.45 10.24 -8.98
C GLY A 129 -17.35 10.22 -10.50
N SER A 130 -17.47 11.40 -11.12
CA SER A 130 -17.44 11.54 -12.59
C SER A 130 -16.14 11.06 -13.25
N ASN A 131 -15.04 11.02 -12.49
CA ASN A 131 -13.74 10.54 -12.96
C ASN A 131 -13.35 9.17 -12.36
N ALA A 132 -14.31 8.40 -11.83
CA ALA A 132 -14.02 7.05 -11.38
C ALA A 132 -13.51 6.18 -12.53
N TYR A 133 -12.64 5.23 -12.22
CA TYR A 133 -12.41 4.10 -13.10
C TYR A 133 -13.60 3.15 -13.04
N VAL A 134 -13.84 2.47 -14.16
CA VAL A 134 -15.05 1.69 -14.36
C VAL A 134 -14.71 0.25 -14.74
N SER A 135 -15.67 -0.65 -14.54
CA SER A 135 -15.59 -1.99 -15.09
C SER A 135 -15.48 -1.95 -16.62
N ASP A 136 -14.74 -2.91 -17.16
CA ASP A 136 -14.26 -3.03 -18.54
C ASP A 136 -13.27 -1.96 -19.02
N GLU A 137 -12.83 -1.04 -18.16
CA GLU A 137 -11.68 -0.19 -18.45
C GLU A 137 -10.38 -1.01 -18.51
N LEU A 138 -9.50 -0.65 -19.45
CA LEU A 138 -8.17 -1.23 -19.60
C LEU A 138 -7.12 -0.28 -19.04
N LEU A 139 -6.46 -0.67 -17.95
CA LEU A 139 -5.44 0.14 -17.29
C LEU A 139 -4.04 -0.40 -17.63
N LEU A 140 -3.11 0.48 -18.00
CA LEU A 140 -1.71 0.10 -18.16
C LEU A 140 -1.02 0.12 -16.79
N SER A 141 -0.44 -1.01 -16.39
CA SER A 141 0.35 -1.11 -15.16
C SER A 141 1.80 -0.68 -15.38
N ARG A 142 2.52 -0.42 -14.29
CA ARG A 142 3.97 -0.17 -14.28
C ARG A 142 4.75 -1.28 -15.00
N SER A 143 4.29 -2.53 -14.88
CA SER A 143 4.94 -3.69 -15.51
C SER A 143 4.81 -3.72 -17.04
N GLY A 144 4.10 -2.75 -17.64
CA GLY A 144 3.76 -2.74 -19.07
C GLY A 144 2.61 -3.67 -19.43
N LYS A 145 2.05 -4.42 -18.47
CA LYS A 145 0.86 -5.26 -18.68
C LYS A 145 -0.42 -4.42 -18.58
N THR A 146 -1.36 -4.71 -19.46
CA THR A 146 -2.71 -4.15 -19.41
C THR A 146 -3.60 -4.98 -18.49
N VAL A 147 -4.31 -4.31 -17.59
CA VAL A 147 -5.24 -4.90 -16.62
C VAL A 147 -6.65 -4.50 -17.02
N ARG A 148 -7.49 -5.49 -17.36
CA ARG A 148 -8.92 -5.27 -17.50
C ARG A 148 -9.56 -5.22 -16.12
N VAL A 149 -10.22 -4.11 -15.82
CA VAL A 149 -10.99 -3.94 -14.59
C VAL A 149 -12.30 -4.71 -14.75
N THR A 150 -12.55 -5.68 -13.89
CA THR A 150 -13.83 -6.41 -13.88
C THR A 150 -14.73 -6.01 -12.72
N ASN A 151 -14.16 -5.34 -11.72
CA ASN A 151 -14.86 -4.83 -10.54
C ASN A 151 -13.99 -3.77 -9.84
N THR A 152 -14.51 -2.56 -9.64
CA THR A 152 -13.79 -1.47 -8.98
C THR A 152 -13.74 -1.62 -7.45
N ASP A 153 -14.48 -2.56 -6.86
CA ASP A 153 -14.40 -3.01 -5.45
C ASP A 153 -13.32 -4.08 -5.22
N ALA A 154 -12.57 -4.41 -6.28
CA ALA A 154 -11.34 -5.20 -6.19
C ALA A 154 -10.09 -4.31 -6.23
N GLU A 155 -10.21 -3.06 -5.77
CA GLU A 155 -9.21 -2.00 -5.85
C GLU A 155 -7.92 -2.31 -5.13
N GLY A 156 -7.98 -3.05 -4.01
CA GLY A 156 -6.83 -3.24 -3.13
C GLY A 156 -5.63 -3.89 -3.82
N ARG A 157 -5.90 -4.83 -4.74
CA ARG A 157 -4.84 -5.48 -5.52
C ARG A 157 -4.27 -4.56 -6.61
N LEU A 158 -5.11 -3.69 -7.22
CA LEU A 158 -4.67 -2.68 -8.18
C LEU A 158 -3.80 -1.64 -7.49
N ALA A 159 -4.26 -1.11 -6.35
CA ALA A 159 -3.59 -0.09 -5.57
C ALA A 159 -2.17 -0.51 -5.10
N THR A 160 -1.92 -1.81 -4.94
CA THR A 160 -0.61 -2.32 -4.51
C THR A 160 0.23 -2.94 -5.64
N ALA A 161 -0.35 -3.26 -6.80
CA ALA A 161 0.33 -4.04 -7.84
C ALA A 161 1.59 -3.36 -8.38
N ASP A 162 1.52 -2.05 -8.68
CA ASP A 162 2.67 -1.32 -9.20
C ASP A 162 3.78 -1.17 -8.15
N ALA A 163 3.39 -0.97 -6.89
CA ALA A 163 4.33 -0.93 -5.77
C ALA A 163 5.01 -2.28 -5.54
N LEU A 164 4.26 -3.38 -5.65
CA LEU A 164 4.81 -4.73 -5.58
C LEU A 164 5.80 -4.99 -6.73
N PHE A 165 5.46 -4.57 -7.95
CA PHE A 165 6.37 -4.70 -9.10
C PHE A 165 7.67 -3.91 -8.87
N LYS A 166 7.57 -2.62 -8.53
CA LYS A 166 8.74 -1.78 -8.20
C LYS A 166 9.56 -2.37 -7.05
N ALA A 167 8.90 -2.89 -6.02
CA ALA A 167 9.55 -3.53 -4.88
C ALA A 167 10.29 -4.81 -5.28
N SER A 168 9.73 -5.61 -6.20
CA SER A 168 10.40 -6.80 -6.73
C SER A 168 11.67 -6.47 -7.51
N GLU A 169 11.68 -5.37 -8.27
CA GLU A 169 12.88 -4.87 -8.95
C GLU A 169 13.94 -4.40 -7.96
N ALA A 170 13.52 -3.67 -6.91
CA ALA A 170 14.43 -3.17 -5.87
C ALA A 170 15.03 -4.32 -5.03
N ALA A 171 14.23 -5.34 -4.72
CA ALA A 171 14.63 -6.50 -3.93
C ALA A 171 15.82 -7.27 -4.52
N LEU A 172 16.00 -7.25 -5.85
CA LEU A 172 17.15 -7.88 -6.51
C LEU A 172 18.51 -7.31 -6.07
N LYS A 173 18.52 -6.12 -5.47
CA LYS A 173 19.73 -5.45 -4.95
C LYS A 173 19.93 -5.65 -3.45
N GLU A 174 19.03 -6.37 -2.80
CA GLU A 174 19.02 -6.57 -1.35
C GLU A 174 19.56 -7.95 -0.97
N LEU A 175 20.08 -8.06 0.26
CA LEU A 175 20.58 -9.33 0.78
C LEU A 175 19.42 -10.20 1.25
N ASN A 176 19.34 -11.44 0.72
CA ASN A 176 18.31 -12.44 1.01
C ASN A 176 16.90 -11.82 1.17
N PRO A 177 16.32 -11.28 0.08
CA PRO A 177 15.08 -10.53 0.15
C PRO A 177 13.85 -11.43 0.30
N HIS A 178 12.97 -11.08 1.24
CA HIS A 178 11.65 -11.69 1.40
C HIS A 178 10.55 -10.65 1.21
N ILE A 179 9.67 -10.86 0.24
CA ILE A 179 8.59 -9.92 -0.09
C ILE A 179 7.26 -10.40 0.46
N TYR A 180 6.57 -9.53 1.19
CA TYR A 180 5.24 -9.79 1.76
C TYR A 180 4.25 -8.71 1.35
N THR A 181 3.04 -9.12 1.00
CA THR A 181 1.90 -8.20 0.85
C THR A 181 0.98 -8.36 2.04
N ILE A 182 0.56 -7.25 2.64
CA ILE A 182 -0.31 -7.23 3.82
C ILE A 182 -1.54 -6.40 3.45
N ALA A 183 -2.71 -7.04 3.43
CA ALA A 183 -3.92 -6.39 2.93
C ALA A 183 -5.19 -6.94 3.57
N THR A 184 -6.13 -6.04 3.87
CA THR A 184 -7.54 -6.36 4.11
C THR A 184 -8.24 -6.62 2.78
N LEU A 185 -7.83 -7.67 2.06
CA LEU A 185 -8.10 -7.78 0.63
C LEU A 185 -9.47 -8.37 0.29
N THR A 186 -9.95 -9.34 1.05
CA THR A 186 -11.17 -10.08 0.67
C THR A 186 -12.03 -10.42 1.88
N GLY A 187 -13.35 -10.35 1.69
CA GLY A 187 -14.29 -10.99 2.63
C GLY A 187 -14.18 -12.52 2.63
N HIS A 188 -13.66 -13.11 1.55
CA HIS A 188 -13.47 -14.55 1.40
C HIS A 188 -12.46 -15.12 2.41
N ALA A 189 -11.37 -14.41 2.71
CA ALA A 189 -10.41 -14.84 3.73
C ALA A 189 -11.09 -15.07 5.09
N ARG A 190 -11.94 -14.13 5.51
CA ARG A 190 -12.76 -14.26 6.72
C ARG A 190 -13.75 -15.43 6.64
N ALA A 191 -14.39 -15.62 5.49
CA ALA A 191 -15.34 -16.71 5.30
C ALA A 191 -14.66 -18.10 5.41
N CYS A 192 -13.40 -18.20 4.96
CA CYS A 192 -12.61 -19.43 5.02
C CYS A 192 -12.00 -19.70 6.40
N TYR A 193 -11.41 -18.68 7.04
CA TYR A 193 -10.55 -18.84 8.22
C TYR A 193 -11.08 -18.20 9.51
N GLY A 194 -12.22 -17.49 9.44
CA GLY A 194 -12.82 -16.81 10.58
C GLY A 194 -12.19 -15.44 10.88
N ASN A 195 -12.30 -15.00 12.14
CA ASN A 195 -11.93 -13.63 12.54
C ASN A 195 -10.55 -13.51 13.20
N TYR A 196 -9.90 -14.63 13.54
CA TYR A 196 -8.70 -14.66 14.37
C TYR A 196 -7.46 -15.18 13.64
N THR A 197 -7.63 -15.66 12.41
CA THR A 197 -6.56 -16.16 11.56
C THR A 197 -6.56 -15.35 10.26
N ALA A 198 -5.38 -14.85 9.90
CA ALA A 198 -5.15 -14.14 8.64
C ALA A 198 -4.79 -15.11 7.52
#